data_AF-A0A956WYR3-F1
#
_entry.id   AF-A0A956WYR3-F1
#
_cell.length_a   1.000
_cell.length_b   1.000
_cell.length_c   1.000
_cell.angle_alpha   90.00
_cell.angle_beta   90.00
_cell.angle_gamma   90.00
#
_symmetry.space_group_name_H-M   'P 1'
#
loop_
_entity.id
_entity.type
_entity.pdbx_description
1 polymer ?
#
loop_
_entity_poly.entity_id
_entity_poly.type
_entity_poly.pdbx_seq_one_letter_code
_entity_poly.pdbx_strand_id
1 'polypeptide(L)' 'LSGIVIIMIIWNLGRKGKFSAEDHWGVEATAIYWHYIDLIWIFFYPALYLIGTAVPAGGH' A
#
# COMPACT_ATOMS: atom_id res chain seq x y z
N LEU A 1 3.11 6.50 -5.35
CA LEU A 1 4.50 6.97 -5.20
C LEU A 1 4.92 7.07 -3.72
N SER A 2 4.10 7.69 -2.86
CA SER A 2 4.43 7.96 -1.45
C SER A 2 4.81 6.73 -0.62
N GLY A 3 4.11 5.60 -0.74
CA GLY A 3 4.48 4.42 0.07
C GLY A 3 5.69 3.63 -0.44
N ILE A 4 6.02 3.71 -1.74
CA ILE A 4 7.32 3.19 -2.24
C ILE A 4 8.48 3.99 -1.64
N VAL A 5 8.31 5.31 -1.48
CA VAL A 5 9.30 6.18 -0.83
C VAL A 5 9.49 5.79 0.65
N ILE A 6 8.39 5.53 1.37
CA ILE A 6 8.45 5.09 2.77
C ILE A 6 9.14 3.73 2.90
N ILE A 7 8.82 2.77 2.03
CA ILE A 7 9.50 1.46 2.00
C ILE A 7 10.99 1.62 1.72
N MET A 8 11.38 2.47 0.76
CA MET A 8 12.80 2.73 0.48
C MET A 8 13.54 3.36 1.67
N ILE A 9 12.90 4.26 2.41
CA ILE A 9 13.49 4.89 3.60
C ILE A 9 13.74 3.84 4.69
N ILE A 10 12.72 3.02 5.00
CA ILE A 10 12.83 1.95 6.00
C ILE A 10 13.84 0.88 5.58
N TRP A 11 13.86 0.50 4.30
CA TRP A 11 14.88 -0.40 3.77
C TRP A 11 16.29 0.15 3.98
N ASN A 12 16.51 1.43 3.70
CA ASN A 12 17.82 2.06 3.87
C ASN A 12 18.23 2.18 5.34
N LEU A 13 17.29 2.43 6.24
CA LEU A 13 17.50 2.42 7.69
C LEU A 13 17.87 1.01 8.19
N GLY A 14 17.19 -0.04 7.69
CA GLY A 14 17.50 -1.43 8.01
C GLY A 14 18.91 -1.83 7.56
N ARG A 15 19.34 -1.45 6.36
CA ARG A 15 20.72 -1.69 5.90
C ARG A 15 21.78 -0.96 6.71
N LYS A 16 21.44 0.16 7.35
CA LYS A 16 22.32 0.90 8.25
C LYS A 16 22.34 0.35 9.69
N GLY A 17 21.68 -0.79 9.93
CA GLY A 17 21.63 -1.43 11.25
C GLY A 17 20.83 -0.64 12.29
N LYS A 18 19.89 0.23 11.84
CA LYS A 18 19.06 1.06 12.73
C LYS A 18 17.91 0.29 13.40
N PHE A 19 17.68 -0.95 13.00
CA PHE A 19 16.67 -1.82 13.60
C PHE A 19 17.36 -3.03 14.23
N SER A 20 16.90 -3.42 15.41
CA SER A 20 17.27 -4.67 16.08
C SER A 20 16.04 -5.58 16.20
N ALA A 21 16.22 -6.83 16.62
CA ALA A 21 15.11 -7.74 16.91
C ALA A 21 14.20 -7.25 18.06
N GLU A 22 14.68 -6.31 18.87
CA GLU A 22 13.95 -5.72 19.99
C GLU A 22 13.37 -4.34 19.64
N ASP A 23 13.95 -3.66 18.62
CA ASP A 23 13.57 -2.33 18.17
C ASP A 23 13.40 -2.30 16.64
N HIS A 24 12.34 -2.96 16.16
CA HIS A 24 11.93 -3.00 14.75
C HIS A 24 10.53 -2.40 14.52
N TRP A 25 9.99 -1.70 15.52
CA TRP A 25 8.63 -1.13 15.48
C TRP A 25 8.38 -0.27 14.24
N GLY A 26 9.37 0.54 13.82
CA GLY A 26 9.25 1.39 12.63
C GLY A 26 9.05 0.60 11.32
N VAL A 27 9.59 -0.62 11.24
CA VAL A 27 9.39 -1.53 10.11
C VAL A 27 7.98 -2.10 10.13
N GLU A 28 7.53 -2.55 11.30
CA GLU A 28 6.20 -3.15 11.49
C GLU A 28 5.07 -2.15 11.22
N ALA A 29 5.18 -0.94 11.77
CA ALA A 29 4.23 0.14 11.51
C ALA A 29 4.15 0.50 10.01
N THR A 30 5.29 0.49 9.32
CA THR A 30 5.34 0.72 7.87
C THR A 30 4.67 -0.40 7.09
N ALA A 31 4.89 -1.66 7.47
CA ALA A 31 4.25 -2.81 6.84
C ALA A 31 2.73 -2.78 7.02
N ILE A 32 2.24 -2.49 8.23
CA ILE A 32 0.81 -2.35 8.53
C ILE A 32 0.19 -1.21 7.72
N TYR A 33 0.85 -0.05 7.67
CA TYR A 33 0.39 1.08 6.85
C TYR A 33 0.30 0.71 5.36
N TRP A 34 1.31 0.03 4.82
CA TRP A 34 1.32 -0.37 3.43
C TRP A 34 0.21 -1.38 3.10
N HIS A 35 -0.02 -2.37 3.97
CA HIS A 35 -1.14 -3.31 3.84
C HIS A 35 -2.50 -2.63 3.93
N TYR A 36 -2.65 -1.60 4.76
CA TYR A 36 -3.89 -0.82 4.81
C TYR A 36 -4.19 -0.13 3.46
N ILE A 37 -3.16 0.44 2.82
CA ILE A 37 -3.30 1.06 1.49
C ILE A 37 -3.65 0.00 0.42
N ASP A 38 -3.07 -1.19 0.50
CA ASP A 38 -3.41 -2.33 -0.39
C ASP A 38 -4.89 -2.72 -0.25
N LEU A 39 -5.40 -2.81 0.98
CA LEU A 39 -6.81 -3.06 1.26
C LEU A 39 -7.72 -1.96 0.71
N ILE A 40 -7.31 -0.69 0.72
CA ILE A 40 -8.11 0.36 0.07
C ILE A 40 -8.19 0.09 -1.44
N TRP A 41 -7.05 -0.20 -2.08
CA TRP A 41 -7.01 -0.43 -3.52
C TRP A 41 -7.84 -1.62 -3.99
N ILE A 42 -8.00 -2.67 -3.16
CA ILE A 42 -8.87 -3.81 -3.49
C ILE A 42 -10.35 -3.41 -3.68
N PHE A 43 -10.80 -2.33 -3.03
CA PHE A 43 -12.18 -1.83 -3.18
C PHE A 43 -12.28 -0.78 -4.30
N PHE A 44 -11.34 0.17 -4.35
CA PHE A 44 -11.38 1.25 -5.33
C PHE A 44 -11.12 0.76 -6.76
N TYR A 45 -10.22 -0.20 -6.95
CA TYR A 45 -9.89 -0.67 -8.30
C TYR A 45 -11.09 -1.34 -9.00
N PRO A 46 -11.81 -2.31 -8.39
CA PRO A 46 -13.06 -2.81 -8.94
C PRO A 46 -14.15 -1.75 -9.08
N ALA A 47 -14.32 -0.89 -8.06
CA ALA A 47 -15.39 0.10 -8.07
C ALA A 47 -15.25 1.10 -9.23
N LEU A 48 -14.02 1.52 -9.56
CA LEU A 48 -13.76 2.47 -10.63
C LEU A 48 -13.67 1.81 -12.02
N TYR A 49 -13.01 0.65 -12.11
CA TYR A 49 -12.68 0.05 -13.41
C TYR A 49 -13.61 -1.08 -13.83
N LEU A 50 -14.20 -1.85 -12.90
CA LEU A 50 -15.09 -2.97 -13.24
C LEU A 50 -16.56 -2.54 -13.32
N ILE A 51 -17.02 -1.61 -12.48
CA ILE A 51 -18.43 -1.16 -12.49
C ILE A 51 -18.75 -0.31 -13.74
N GLY A 52 -17.81 0.54 -14.19
CA GLY A 52 -17.99 1.33 -15.41
C GLY A 52 -18.03 0.52 -16.72
N THR A 53 -17.47 -0.70 -16.72
CA THR A 53 -17.54 -1.64 -17.85
C THR A 53 -18.69 -2.65 -17.74
N ALA A 54 -19.18 -2.90 -16.52
CA ALA A 54 -20.23 -3.88 -16.24
C ALA A 54 -21.65 -3.30 -16.29
N VAL A 55 -21.82 -1.98 -16.12
CA VAL A 55 -23.04 -1.29 -16.54
C VAL A 55 -22.88 -1.07 -18.04
N PRO A 56 -23.63 -1.77 -18.92
CA PRO A 56 -23.69 -1.35 -20.30
C PRO A 56 -24.13 0.10 -20.24
N ALA A 57 -23.38 1.00 -20.87
CA ALA A 57 -23.93 2.29 -21.23
C ALA A 57 -25.27 1.97 -21.89
N GLY A 58 -26.36 2.23 -21.18
CA GLY A 58 -27.71 2.02 -21.66
C GLY A 58 -27.77 2.82 -22.94
N GLY A 59 -27.63 2.09 -24.03
CA GLY A 59 -27.82 2.60 -25.37
C GLY A 59 -29.19 3.24 -25.40
N HIS A 60 -29.26 4.30 -26.21
CA HIS A 60 -30.49 4.78 -26.79
C HIS A 60 -31.51 3.66 -27.07
#